data_AF-A0A8E3B1Z6-F1
#
_entry.id   AF-A0A8E3B1Z6-F1
#
_cell.length_a   1.000
_cell.length_b   1.000
_cell.length_c   1.000
_cell.angle_alpha   90.00
_cell.angle_beta   90.00
_cell.angle_gamma   90.00
#
_symmetry.space_group_name_H-M   'P 1'
#
loop_
_entity.id
_entity.type
_entity.pdbx_description
1 polymer ?
#
loop_
_entity_poly.entity_id
_entity_poly.type
_entity_poly.pdbx_seq_one_letter_code
_entity_poly.pdbx_strand_id
1 'polypeptide(L)' 'MARRVMGLDEYDAFEVDESGQLFWKGKPVQFEQRVSLRRYELVLATLGAIGALLAGIHPFGASLGIW' A
#
# COMPACT_ATOMS: atom_id res chain seq x y z
N MET A 1 -0.58 21.21 20.28
CA MET A 1 -1.28 22.00 19.24
C MET A 1 -2.78 21.80 19.42
N ALA A 2 -3.56 22.88 19.50
CA ALA A 2 -5.01 22.80 19.64
C ALA A 2 -5.65 22.46 18.29
N ARG A 3 -6.44 21.39 18.20
CA ARG A 3 -7.28 21.08 17.03
C ARG A 3 -8.43 22.08 17.01
N ARG A 4 -8.49 22.92 15.97
CA ARG A 4 -9.63 23.82 15.70
C ARG A 4 -10.57 23.12 14.72
N VAL A 5 -11.87 23.15 15.02
CA VAL A 5 -12.91 22.70 14.08
C VAL A 5 -13.04 23.76 12.99
N MET A 6 -12.87 23.35 11.73
CA MET A 6 -13.00 24.23 10.56
C MET A 6 -14.47 24.65 10.37
N GLY A 7 -14.71 25.92 10.05
CA GLY A 7 -16.03 26.45 9.72
C GLY A 7 -16.49 26.02 8.33
N LEU A 8 -17.80 26.04 8.06
CA LEU A 8 -18.38 25.57 6.79
C LEU A 8 -17.84 26.36 5.57
N ASP A 9 -17.59 27.65 5.77
CA ASP A 9 -16.99 28.60 4.83
C ASP A 9 -15.51 28.30 4.51
N GLU A 10 -14.79 27.66 5.42
CA GLU A 10 -13.41 27.25 5.21
C GLU A 10 -13.29 25.99 4.33
N TYR A 11 -14.39 25.27 4.07
CA TYR A 11 -14.43 24.08 3.20
C TYR A 11 -14.49 24.42 1.70
N ASP A 12 -14.97 25.60 1.32
CA ASP A 12 -15.02 26.00 -0.10
C ASP A 12 -13.62 26.22 -0.70
N ALA A 13 -12.59 26.31 0.14
CA ALA A 13 -11.18 26.46 -0.27
C ALA A 13 -10.46 25.12 -0.49
N PHE A 14 -11.18 24.00 -0.54
CA PHE A 14 -10.64 22.70 -0.94
C PHE A 14 -10.64 22.58 -2.47
N GLU A 15 -9.46 22.49 -3.03
CA GLU A 15 -9.23 22.33 -4.47
C GLU A 15 -8.58 20.96 -4.71
N VAL A 16 -9.00 20.27 -5.76
CA VAL A 16 -8.38 19.02 -6.20
C VAL A 16 -7.64 19.32 -7.50
N ASP A 17 -6.34 19.05 -7.50
CA ASP A 17 -5.49 19.14 -8.70
C ASP A 17 -5.78 17.99 -9.67
N GLU A 18 -5.40 18.14 -10.95
CA GLU A 18 -5.50 17.11 -11.99
C GLU A 18 -4.82 15.78 -11.59
N SER A 19 -3.83 15.85 -10.71
CA SER A 19 -3.13 14.69 -10.14
C SER A 19 -3.89 14.00 -8.98
N GLY A 20 -5.09 14.47 -8.64
CA GLY A 20 -5.90 13.96 -7.53
C GLY A 20 -5.40 14.35 -6.13
N GLN A 21 -4.49 15.33 -6.04
CA GLN A 21 -4.00 15.84 -4.77
C GLN A 21 -4.94 16.92 -4.21
N LEU A 22 -5.24 16.84 -2.91
CA LEU A 22 -6.09 17.81 -2.23
C LEU A 22 -5.25 18.98 -1.73
N PHE A 23 -5.64 20.19 -2.11
CA PHE A 23 -5.07 21.44 -1.66
C PHE A 23 -6.09 22.18 -0.78
N TRP A 24 -5.61 22.84 0.26
CA TRP A 24 -6.40 23.74 1.10
C TRP A 24 -5.73 25.10 1.11
N LYS A 25 -6.42 26.14 0.59
CA LYS A 25 -5.87 27.50 0.46
C LYS A 25 -4.49 27.52 -0.22
N GLY A 26 -4.32 26.75 -1.29
CA GLY A 26 -3.06 26.63 -2.04
C GLY A 26 -1.95 25.85 -1.34
N LYS A 27 -2.20 25.23 -0.17
CA LYS A 27 -1.25 24.35 0.51
C LYS A 27 -1.65 22.89 0.34
N PRO A 28 -0.72 21.98 -0.01
CA PRO A 28 -1.03 20.57 -0.14
C PRO A 28 -1.45 20.01 1.22
N VAL A 29 -2.65 19.45 1.28
CA VAL A 29 -3.13 18.74 2.46
C VAL A 29 -2.42 17.39 2.49
N GLN A 30 -1.42 17.28 3.36
CA GLN A 30 -0.80 15.98 3.60
C GLN A 30 -1.78 15.12 4.38
N PHE A 31 -2.50 14.24 3.66
CA PHE A 31 -3.09 13.08 4.30
C PHE A 31 -1.95 12.29 4.92
N GLU A 32 -2.07 12.06 6.23
CA GLU A 32 -1.11 11.33 7.03
C GLU A 32 -0.69 10.06 6.27
N GLN A 33 0.53 10.10 5.70
CA GLN A 33 1.03 9.05 4.83
C GLN A 33 1.26 7.82 5.70
N ARG A 34 0.24 6.97 5.82
CA ARG A 34 0.39 5.68 6.48
C ARG A 34 1.36 4.87 5.63
N VAL A 35 2.60 4.75 6.11
CA VAL A 35 3.60 3.84 5.57
C VAL A 35 3.06 2.42 5.80
N SER A 36 2.27 1.92 4.85
CA SER A 36 1.76 0.56 4.91
C SER A 36 2.85 -0.37 4.35
N LEU A 37 3.28 -1.34 5.15
CA LEU A 37 4.23 -2.38 4.74
C LEU A 37 3.58 -3.43 3.82
N ARG A 38 2.33 -3.21 3.40
CA ARG A 38 1.53 -4.12 2.59
C ARG A 38 2.25 -4.62 1.34
N ARG A 39 3.05 -3.77 0.68
CA ARG A 39 3.82 -4.18 -0.50
C ARG A 39 4.92 -5.19 -0.13
N TYR A 40 5.62 -4.96 0.98
CA TYR A 40 6.64 -5.89 1.48
C TYR A 40 6.03 -7.20 1.94
N GLU A 41 4.92 -7.15 2.69
CA GLU A 41 4.18 -8.33 3.11
C GLU A 41 3.71 -9.17 1.92
N LEU A 42 3.16 -8.51 0.89
CA LEU A 42 2.71 -9.18 -0.33
C LEU A 42 3.88 -9.88 -1.05
N VAL A 43 5.02 -9.21 -1.19
CA VAL A 43 6.20 -9.79 -1.84
C VAL A 43 6.72 -10.98 -1.05
N LEU A 44 6.84 -10.83 0.28
CA LEU A 44 7.36 -11.89 1.14
C LEU A 44 6.42 -13.11 1.13
N ALA A 45 5.12 -12.90 1.23
CA ALA A 45 4.12 -13.95 1.15
C ALA A 45 4.17 -14.68 -0.20
N THR A 46 4.35 -13.93 -1.30
CA THR A 46 4.45 -14.52 -2.65
C THR A 46 5.70 -15.39 -2.77
N LEU A 47 6.86 -14.92 -2.29
CA LEU A 47 8.10 -15.70 -2.30
C LEU A 47 7.99 -16.95 -1.43
N GLY A 48 7.41 -16.83 -0.23
CA GLY A 48 7.17 -17.96 0.66
C GLY A 48 6.23 -18.99 0.04
N ALA A 49 5.15 -18.55 -0.62
CA ALA A 49 4.21 -19.44 -1.30
C ALA A 49 4.86 -20.21 -2.46
N ILE A 50 5.67 -19.53 -3.29
CA ILE A 50 6.42 -20.17 -4.38
C ILE A 50 7.43 -21.17 -3.81
N GLY A 51 8.18 -20.80 -2.77
CA GLY A 51 9.14 -21.69 -2.12
C GLY A 51 8.48 -22.94 -1.54
N ALA A 52 7.34 -22.78 -0.85
CA ALA A 52 6.57 -23.90 -0.31
C ALA A 52 6.02 -24.81 -1.42
N LEU A 53 5.56 -24.24 -2.54
CA LEU A 53 5.06 -25.00 -3.68
C LEU A 53 6.19 -25.79 -4.36
N LEU A 54 7.35 -25.18 -4.58
CA LEU A 54 8.53 -25.85 -5.12
C LEU A 54 9.02 -26.96 -4.18
N ALA A 55 9.09 -26.69 -2.87
CA ALA A 55 9.46 -27.71 -1.87
C ALA A 55 8.46 -28.87 -1.83
N GLY A 56 7.17 -28.60 -2.04
CA GLY A 56 6.13 -29.61 -2.14
C GLY A 56 6.24 -30.48 -3.40
N ILE A 57 6.62 -29.89 -4.53
CA ILE A 57 6.78 -30.61 -5.82
C ILE A 57 8.13 -31.34 -5.90
N HIS A 58 9.18 -30.82 -5.23
CA HIS A 58 10.53 -31.37 -5.21
C HIS A 58 10.62 -32.89 -4.90
N PRO A 59 9.96 -33.44 -3.86
CA PRO A 59 10.03 -34.88 -3.59
C PRO A 59 9.41 -35.73 -4.71
N PHE A 60 8.39 -35.21 -5.42
CA PHE A 60 7.71 -35.97 -6.47
C PHE A 60 8.59 -36.17 -7.69
N GLY A 61 9.20 -35.13 -8.25
CA GLY A 61 10.07 -35.35 -9.42
C GLY A 61 11.42 -35.98 -9.06
N ALA A 62 11.91 -35.84 -7.83
CA ALA A 62 13.05 -36.64 -7.35
C ALA A 62 12.67 -38.13 -7.27
N SER A 63 11.46 -38.43 -6.81
CA SER A 63 10.96 -39.82 -6.76
C SER A 63 10.63 -40.41 -8.14
N LEU A 64 10.30 -39.57 -9.13
CA LEU A 64 9.96 -39.96 -10.50
C LEU A 64 11.18 -39.92 -11.46
N GLY A 65 12.37 -39.54 -10.98
CA GLY A 65 13.60 -39.47 -11.77
C GLY A 65 13.60 -38.40 -12.86
N ILE A 66 12.75 -37.38 -12.71
CA ILE A 66 12.62 -36.25 -13.66
C ILE A 66 13.77 -35.25 -13.45
N TRP A 67 14.36 -35.22 -12.24
CA TRP A 67 15.58 -34.53 -11.87
C TRP A 67 16.36 -35.32 -10.82
#